data_AF-A0A7Y6YHL4-F1
#
_entry.id   AF-A0A7Y6YHL4-F1
#
_cell.length_a   1.000
_cell.length_b   1.000
_cell.length_c   1.000
_cell.angle_alpha   90.00
_cell.angle_beta   90.00
_cell.angle_gamma   90.00
#
_symmetry.space_group_name_H-M   'P 1'
#
loop_
_entity.id
_entity.type
_entity.pdbx_description
1 polymer ?
#
loop_
_entity_poly.entity_id
_entity_poly.type
_entity_poly.pdbx_seq_one_letter_code
_entity_poly.pdbx_strand_id
1 'polypeptide(L)'
;MSDNHAHGGVRRLIIVFFILLVVTAVEVGLGIVKPAFLMGEVFGFTSWLNIIFIVLTLFKAYFIVEAFMHLEGEKKSLRLTIYLPILILIPYLTFILLTEGSYLYGA
;
A
#
# COMPACT_ATOMS: atom_id res chain seq x y z
N MET A 1 25.22 35.07 -4.40
CA MET A 1 23.81 35.29 -4.76
C MET A 1 23.35 34.10 -5.60
N SER A 2 22.69 33.14 -4.98
CA SER A 2 21.95 32.03 -5.61
C SER A 2 21.14 31.41 -4.49
N ASP A 3 19.99 32.01 -4.21
CA ASP A 3 19.09 31.63 -3.14
C ASP A 3 18.48 30.25 -3.45
N ASN A 4 19.09 29.21 -2.88
CA ASN A 4 18.56 27.84 -2.84
C ASN A 4 17.57 27.66 -1.68
N HIS A 5 16.84 28.72 -1.34
CA HIS A 5 15.92 28.74 -0.22
C HIS A 5 14.47 28.73 -0.73
N ALA A 6 13.74 27.71 -0.28
CA ALA A 6 12.29 27.51 -0.41
C ALA A 6 11.78 27.02 -1.79
N HIS A 7 11.48 25.70 -1.88
CA HIS A 7 10.31 25.10 -2.59
C HIS A 7 10.42 23.54 -2.70
N GLY A 8 10.96 22.85 -1.68
CA GLY A 8 11.21 21.40 -1.73
C GLY A 8 9.98 20.50 -1.51
N GLY A 9 9.03 20.91 -0.67
CA GLY A 9 7.91 20.06 -0.23
C GLY A 9 6.90 19.72 -1.33
N VAL A 10 6.48 20.73 -2.10
CA VAL A 10 5.47 20.55 -3.16
C VAL A 10 6.01 19.65 -4.29
N ARG A 11 7.30 19.81 -4.64
CA ARG A 11 7.94 18.97 -5.67
C ARG A 11 8.00 17.50 -5.24
N ARG A 12 8.36 17.21 -3.98
CA ARG A 12 8.33 15.84 -3.43
C ARG A 12 6.92 15.25 -3.47
N LEU A 13 5.92 16.03 -3.05
CA LEU A 13 4.52 15.60 -3.04
C LEU A 13 4.01 15.25 -4.44
N ILE A 14 4.32 16.07 -5.46
CA ILE A 14 3.93 15.80 -6.85
C ILE A 14 4.62 14.53 -7.38
N ILE A 15 5.89 14.31 -7.06
CA ILE A 15 6.61 13.09 -7.46
C ILE A 15 5.96 11.85 -6.84
N VAL A 16 5.72 11.86 -5.52
CA VAL A 16 5.09 10.73 -4.83
C VAL A 16 3.65 10.52 -5.32
N PHE A 17 2.92 11.58 -5.61
CA PHE A 17 1.60 11.50 -6.23
C PHE A 17 1.62 10.73 -7.55
N PHE A 18 2.54 11.06 -8.48
CA PHE A 18 2.63 10.34 -9.74
C PHE A 18 3.08 8.89 -9.57
N ILE A 19 3.99 8.60 -8.64
CA ILE A 19 4.37 7.21 -8.30
C ILE A 19 3.14 6.44 -7.86
N LEU A 20 2.38 6.98 -6.90
CA LEU A 20 1.17 6.35 -6.37
C LEU A 20 0.06 6.22 -7.43
N LEU A 21 -0.09 7.19 -8.32
CA LEU A 21 -1.01 7.15 -9.44
C LEU A 21 -0.68 5.97 -10.37
N VAL A 22 0.59 5.84 -10.79
CA VAL A 22 1.03 4.76 -11.69
C VAL A 22 0.85 3.40 -11.02
N VAL A 23 1.26 3.26 -9.76
CA VAL A 23 1.08 2.01 -8.99
C VAL A 23 -0.39 1.63 -8.92
N THR A 24 -1.27 2.59 -8.61
CA THR A 24 -2.72 2.36 -8.54
C THR A 24 -3.32 2.02 -9.90
N ALA A 25 -2.88 2.69 -10.97
CA ALA A 25 -3.34 2.38 -12.32
C ALA A 25 -2.94 0.97 -12.75
N VAL A 26 -1.73 0.52 -12.40
CA VAL A 26 -1.26 -0.84 -12.65
C VAL A 26 -2.10 -1.86 -11.87
N GLU A 27 -2.39 -1.61 -10.59
CA GLU A 27 -3.28 -2.48 -9.80
C GLU A 27 -4.67 -2.57 -10.44
N VAL A 28 -5.30 -1.44 -10.77
CA VAL A 28 -6.63 -1.46 -11.41
C VAL A 28 -6.58 -2.22 -12.74
N GLY A 29 -5.54 -2.01 -13.56
CA GLY A 29 -5.32 -2.73 -14.80
C GLY A 29 -5.20 -4.24 -14.60
N LEU A 30 -4.39 -4.69 -13.63
CA LEU A 30 -4.26 -6.10 -13.26
C LEU A 30 -5.58 -6.67 -12.70
N GLY A 31 -6.33 -5.86 -11.96
CA GLY A 31 -7.63 -6.23 -11.38
C GLY A 31 -8.75 -6.35 -12.40
N ILE A 32 -8.65 -5.68 -13.54
CA ILE A 32 -9.58 -5.82 -14.67
C ILE A 32 -9.17 -6.99 -15.56
N VAL A 33 -7.89 -7.04 -15.96
CA VAL A 33 -7.40 -8.05 -16.92
C VAL A 33 -7.35 -9.44 -16.29
N LYS A 34 -7.08 -9.55 -14.99
CA LYS A 34 -7.08 -10.80 -14.22
C LYS A 34 -6.40 -11.95 -14.97
N PRO A 35 -5.12 -11.81 -15.32
CA PRO A 35 -4.46 -12.77 -16.20
C PRO A 35 -4.42 -14.16 -15.59
N ALA A 36 -4.67 -15.19 -16.40
CA ALA A 36 -4.83 -16.58 -15.95
C ALA A 36 -3.62 -17.13 -15.18
N PHE A 37 -2.40 -16.68 -15.52
CA PHE A 37 -1.19 -17.10 -14.81
C PHE A 37 -1.10 -16.54 -13.36
N LEU A 38 -1.82 -15.47 -13.04
CA LEU A 38 -1.92 -14.91 -11.68
C LEU A 38 -3.14 -15.42 -10.90
N MET A 39 -4.04 -16.16 -11.55
CA MET A 39 -5.20 -16.79 -10.92
C MET A 39 -4.85 -18.09 -10.21
N GLY A 40 -3.65 -18.65 -10.45
CA GLY A 40 -3.16 -19.84 -9.76
C GLY A 40 -3.14 -19.65 -8.24
N GLU A 41 -3.58 -20.67 -7.52
CA GLU A 41 -3.58 -20.69 -6.05
C GLU A 41 -2.16 -20.75 -5.50
N VAL A 42 -1.93 -19.97 -4.46
CA VAL A 42 -0.67 -19.88 -3.73
C VAL A 42 -0.88 -20.49 -2.37
N PHE A 43 -0.14 -21.57 -2.10
CA PHE A 43 -0.21 -22.33 -0.85
C PHE A 43 -1.62 -22.83 -0.46
N GLY A 44 -2.59 -22.86 -1.38
CA GLY A 44 -3.97 -23.29 -1.10
C GLY A 44 -4.80 -22.28 -0.29
N PHE A 45 -4.31 -21.03 -0.14
CA PHE A 45 -4.99 -19.99 0.64
C PHE A 45 -5.57 -18.86 -0.22
N THR A 46 -4.86 -18.41 -1.27
CA THR A 46 -5.33 -17.30 -2.12
C THR A 46 -4.60 -17.26 -3.47
N SER A 47 -5.14 -16.58 -4.48
CA SER A 47 -4.49 -16.45 -5.79
C SER A 47 -3.25 -15.53 -5.75
N TRP A 48 -2.27 -15.75 -6.65
CA TRP A 48 -1.09 -14.88 -6.80
C TRP A 48 -1.46 -13.42 -6.98
N LEU A 49 -2.55 -13.16 -7.71
CA LEU A 49 -3.11 -11.84 -7.90
C LEU A 49 -3.41 -11.16 -6.55
N ASN A 50 -4.10 -11.84 -5.63
CA ASN A 50 -4.47 -11.25 -4.34
C ASN A 50 -3.24 -10.88 -3.49
N ILE A 51 -2.19 -11.72 -3.49
CA ILE A 51 -0.95 -11.42 -2.77
C ILE A 51 -0.29 -10.16 -3.33
N ILE A 52 -0.21 -10.04 -4.66
CA ILE A 52 0.33 -8.86 -5.33
C ILE A 52 -0.45 -7.60 -4.92
N PHE A 53 -1.78 -7.68 -4.89
CA PHE A 53 -2.64 -6.57 -4.45
C PHE A 53 -2.42 -6.17 -2.99
N ILE A 54 -2.28 -7.13 -2.09
CA ILE A 54 -2.01 -6.86 -0.66
C ILE A 54 -0.67 -6.15 -0.52
N VAL A 55 0.38 -6.64 -1.18
CA VAL A 55 1.73 -6.04 -1.11
C VAL A 55 1.75 -4.64 -1.71
N LEU A 56 1.16 -4.45 -2.89
CA LEU A 56 1.06 -3.13 -3.52
C LEU A 56 0.24 -2.15 -2.67
N THR A 57 -0.80 -2.64 -1.99
CA THR A 57 -1.59 -1.82 -1.06
C THR A 57 -0.80 -1.37 0.16
N LEU A 58 -0.01 -2.26 0.77
CA LEU A 58 0.88 -1.90 1.88
C LEU A 58 1.98 -0.93 1.45
N PHE A 59 2.56 -1.14 0.26
CA PHE A 59 3.52 -0.22 -0.33
C PHE A 59 2.92 1.18 -0.49
N LYS A 60 1.73 1.31 -1.09
CA LYS A 60 1.05 2.60 -1.22
C LYS A 60 0.79 3.24 0.14
N ALA A 61 0.30 2.48 1.11
CA ALA A 61 0.00 2.99 2.45
C ALA A 61 1.24 3.63 3.10
N TYR A 62 2.42 3.01 2.98
CA TYR A 62 3.68 3.57 3.46
C TYR A 62 3.99 4.94 2.83
N PHE A 63 3.94 5.04 1.50
CA PHE A 63 4.21 6.29 0.78
C PHE A 63 3.19 7.40 1.09
N ILE A 64 1.91 7.05 1.28
CA ILE A 64 0.87 8.01 1.66
C ILE A 64 1.17 8.62 3.03
N VAL A 65 1.53 7.77 4.00
CA VAL A 65 1.79 8.21 5.37
C VAL A 65 3.06 9.03 5.48
N GLU A 66 4.11 8.65 4.77
CA GLU A 66 5.35 9.42 4.79
C GLU A 66 5.22 10.78 4.07
N ALA A 67 4.58 10.82 2.90
CA ALA A 67 4.59 12.00 2.04
C ALA A 67 3.35 12.89 2.16
N PHE A 68 2.14 12.33 2.25
CA PHE A 68 0.91 13.14 2.31
C PHE A 68 0.52 13.54 3.73
N MET A 69 0.79 12.67 4.71
CA MET A 69 0.51 13.01 6.12
C MET A 69 1.62 13.88 6.76
N HIS A 70 2.64 14.30 6.00
CA HIS A 70 3.72 15.18 6.46
C HIS A 70 4.44 14.68 7.73
N LEU A 71 4.47 13.36 7.94
CA LEU A 71 5.02 12.76 9.16
C LEU A 71 6.56 12.79 9.22
N GLU A 72 7.25 13.14 8.13
CA GLU A 72 8.72 13.22 8.05
C GLU A 72 9.35 14.16 9.08
N GLY A 73 8.67 15.27 9.43
CA GLY A 73 9.15 16.24 10.41
C GLY A 73 8.58 16.07 11.81
N GLU A 74 7.63 15.15 12.00
CA GLU A 74 6.85 15.05 13.23
C GLU A 74 7.56 14.27 14.33
N LYS A 75 7.13 14.51 15.58
CA LYS A 75 7.66 13.83 16.77
C LYS A 75 7.55 12.32 16.59
N LYS A 76 8.61 11.59 16.95
CA LYS A 76 8.69 10.12 16.83
C LYS A 76 7.47 9.40 17.43
N SER A 77 6.92 9.90 18.54
CA SER A 77 5.72 9.34 19.17
C SER A 77 4.48 9.46 18.27
N LEU A 78 4.22 10.63 17.69
CA LEU A 78 3.10 10.86 16.76
C LEU A 78 3.27 10.04 15.48
N ARG A 79 4.52 9.91 15.02
CA ARG A 79 4.87 9.06 13.90
C ARG A 79 4.50 7.60 14.16
N LEU A 80 4.96 7.05 15.29
CA LEU A 80 4.67 5.66 15.68
C LEU A 80 3.17 5.37 15.78
N THR A 81 2.36 6.32 16.26
CA THR A 81 0.89 6.15 16.33
C THR A 81 0.26 5.84 14.98
N ILE A 82 0.81 6.36 13.88
CA ILE A 82 0.30 6.11 12.52
C ILE A 82 0.98 4.89 11.88
N TYR A 83 2.30 4.72 12.03
CA TYR A 83 3.00 3.59 11.41
C TYR A 83 2.64 2.24 12.06
N LEU A 84 2.37 2.20 13.36
CA LEU A 84 2.08 0.96 14.09
C LEU A 84 0.82 0.24 13.59
N PRO A 85 -0.36 0.89 13.41
CA PRO A 85 -1.53 0.23 12.84
C PRO A 85 -1.31 -0.18 11.38
N ILE A 86 -0.52 0.56 10.59
CA ILE A 86 -0.24 0.17 9.20
C ILE A 86 0.63 -1.08 9.12
N LEU A 87 1.59 -1.22 10.05
CA LEU A 87 2.50 -2.36 10.07
C LEU A 87 1.88 -3.61 10.71
N ILE A 88 1.05 -3.44 11.74
CA ILE A 88 0.50 -4.54 12.52
C ILE A 88 -0.97 -4.76 12.19
N LEU A 89 -1.79 -3.74 12.40
CA LEU A 89 -3.25 -3.87 12.36
C LEU A 89 -3.75 -4.20 10.94
N ILE A 90 -3.29 -3.50 9.89
CA ILE A 90 -3.77 -3.70 8.52
C ILE A 90 -3.42 -5.10 7.97
N PRO A 91 -2.16 -5.58 8.03
CA PRO A 91 -1.83 -6.93 7.59
C PRO A 91 -2.54 -8.01 8.41
N TYR A 92 -2.67 -7.80 9.73
CA TYR A 92 -3.33 -8.74 10.62
C TYR A 92 -4.83 -8.88 10.33
N LEU A 93 -5.54 -7.76 10.13
CA LEU A 93 -6.95 -7.76 9.71
C LEU A 93 -7.12 -8.43 8.35
N THR A 94 -6.26 -8.11 7.40
CA THR A 94 -6.28 -8.72 6.06
C THR A 94 -6.13 -10.23 6.16
N PHE A 95 -5.18 -10.71 6.98
CA PHE A 95 -4.96 -12.14 7.22
C PHE A 95 -6.19 -12.82 7.83
N ILE A 96 -6.79 -12.24 8.88
CA ILE A 96 -8.02 -12.79 9.49
C ILE A 96 -9.14 -12.86 8.46
N LEU A 97 -9.39 -11.79 7.71
CA LEU A 97 -10.47 -11.76 6.73
C LEU A 97 -10.29 -12.79 5.62
N LEU A 98 -9.05 -13.00 5.16
CA LEU A 98 -8.73 -14.05 4.19
C LEU A 98 -8.94 -15.45 4.77
N THR A 99 -8.56 -15.67 6.02
CA THR A 99 -8.66 -16.99 6.66
C THR A 99 -10.11 -17.33 6.96
N GLU A 100 -10.84 -16.45 7.63
CA GLU A 100 -12.26 -16.61 7.96
C GLU A 100 -13.13 -16.65 6.69
N GLY A 101 -12.84 -15.79 5.72
CA GLY A 101 -13.55 -15.80 4.42
C GLY A 101 -13.36 -17.12 3.67
N SER A 102 -12.14 -17.67 3.68
CA SER A 102 -11.86 -18.99 3.10
C SER A 102 -12.53 -20.13 3.87
N TYR A 103 -12.66 -20.01 5.19
CA TYR A 103 -13.33 -21.02 6.02
C TYR A 103 -14.86 -21.02 5.84
N LEU A 104 -15.47 -19.85 5.60
CA LEU A 104 -16.92 -19.70 5.43
C LEU A 104 -17.40 -20.01 4.00
N TYR A 105 -16.57 -19.72 2.99
CA TYR A 105 -16.94 -19.87 1.57
C TYR A 105 -16.10 -20.90 0.81
N GLY A 106 -15.06 -21.48 1.42
CA GLY A 106 -14.35 -22.63 0.87
C GLY A 106 -15.22 -23.88 0.98
N ALA A 107 -15.51 -24.51 -0.16
CA ALA A 107 -16.14 -25.83 -0.23
C ALA A 107 -15.16 -26.93 0.18
#